data_AF-A0A9D2WSB6-F1
#
_entry.id   AF-A0A9D2WSB6-F1
#
_cell.length_a   1.000
_cell.length_b   1.000
_cell.length_c   1.000
_cell.angle_alpha   90.00
_cell.angle_beta   90.00
_cell.angle_gamma   90.00
#
_symmetry.space_group_name_H-M   'P 1'
#
loop_
_entity.id
_entity.type
_entity.pdbx_description
1 polymer ?
#
loop_
_entity_poly.entity_id
_entity_poly.type
_entity_poly.pdbx_seq_one_letter_code
_entity_poly.pdbx_strand_id
1 'polypeptide(L)'
;MKDSIDLDSAFNNVINAIEHLYDSVNQYDDALHHHIKELAANKKRNEIWLILSRADRVEKFKEQIIELKSLWQEVISNKVEKAPSIKRREDGKKEITMRTTCEINQGAVRIATERNESGTPYSNIIPLELFKEISLTAIKLIHQNGYVKTSNVVDLLTNEIVERSDYKKSPRVPVYLTFKILLKNNILRLDENNSHKYLLGSKPNPIRWIENLGRNFPSRRQEPNSNHR
;
A
#
# COMPACT_ATOMS: atom_id res chain seq x y z
N MET A 1 28.72 37.52 14.52
CA MET A 1 28.07 37.66 13.21
C MET A 1 26.93 36.68 13.19
N LYS A 2 25.68 37.14 13.03
CA LYS A 2 24.53 36.25 12.90
C LYS A 2 24.57 35.70 11.47
N ASP A 3 24.75 34.39 11.33
CA ASP A 3 24.48 33.68 10.09
C ASP A 3 22.98 33.82 9.80
N SER A 4 22.66 34.88 9.06
CA SER A 4 21.36 35.10 8.47
C SER A 4 21.19 34.03 7.39
N ILE A 5 20.52 32.92 7.72
CA ILE A 5 20.16 31.90 6.73
C ILE A 5 19.29 32.60 5.68
N ASP A 6 19.82 32.69 4.46
CA ASP A 6 19.05 33.10 3.30
C ASP A 6 18.05 31.99 2.98
N LEU A 7 16.82 32.17 3.46
CA LEU A 7 15.72 31.22 3.32
C LEU A 7 15.36 30.99 1.85
N ASP A 8 15.57 31.99 0.99
CA ASP A 8 15.33 31.87 -0.46
C ASP A 8 16.39 30.98 -1.11
N SER A 9 17.65 31.14 -0.72
CA SER A 9 18.73 30.23 -1.14
C SER A 9 18.48 28.79 -0.69
N ALA A 10 18.10 28.60 0.58
CA ALA A 10 17.79 27.27 1.12
C ALA A 10 16.60 26.61 0.41
N PHE A 11 15.57 27.38 0.07
CA PHE A 11 14.41 26.92 -0.70
C PHE A 11 14.79 26.46 -2.11
N ASN A 12 15.53 27.30 -2.83
CA ASN A 12 15.96 27.02 -4.21
C ASN A 12 16.87 25.79 -4.25
N ASN A 13 17.70 25.56 -3.23
CA ASN A 13 18.51 24.35 -3.13
C ASN A 13 17.67 23.07 -3.10
N VAL A 14 16.54 23.08 -2.39
CA VAL A 14 15.64 21.93 -2.34
C VAL A 14 14.91 21.73 -3.68
N ILE A 15 14.46 22.82 -4.33
CA ILE A 15 13.86 22.73 -5.69
C ILE A 15 14.86 22.12 -6.68
N ASN A 16 16.09 22.62 -6.70
CA ASN A 16 17.13 22.13 -7.60
C ASN A 16 17.45 20.65 -7.31
N ALA A 17 17.50 20.24 -6.04
CA ALA A 17 17.71 18.84 -5.67
C ALA A 17 16.57 17.92 -6.16
N ILE A 18 15.31 18.40 -6.07
CA ILE A 18 14.14 17.67 -6.58
C ILE A 18 14.18 17.57 -8.11
N GLU A 19 14.58 18.63 -8.81
CA GLU A 19 14.76 18.62 -10.27
C GLU A 19 15.87 17.66 -10.71
N HIS A 20 17.02 17.68 -10.03
CA HIS A 20 18.10 16.73 -10.28
C HIS A 20 17.68 15.28 -10.06
N LEU A 21 16.87 15.02 -9.02
CA LEU A 21 16.29 13.70 -8.79
C LEU A 21 15.37 13.30 -9.95
N TYR A 22 14.48 14.20 -10.38
CA TYR A 22 13.58 13.96 -11.51
C TYR A 22 14.34 13.62 -12.79
N ASP A 23 15.37 14.39 -13.13
CA ASP A 23 16.21 14.18 -14.31
C ASP A 23 16.95 12.84 -14.24
N SER A 24 17.49 12.49 -13.08
CA SER A 24 18.18 11.20 -12.87
C SER A 24 17.22 10.02 -13.03
N VAL A 25 15.98 10.17 -12.57
CA VAL A 25 14.92 9.15 -12.73
C VAL A 25 14.47 9.04 -14.19
N ASN A 26 14.40 10.15 -14.93
CA ASN A 26 14.11 10.12 -16.37
C ASN A 26 15.21 9.41 -17.17
N GLN A 27 16.48 9.71 -16.91
CA GLN A 27 17.60 9.00 -17.55
C GLN A 27 17.55 7.50 -17.29
N TYR A 28 17.17 7.12 -16.06
CA TYR A 28 16.98 5.73 -15.69
C TYR A 28 15.79 5.09 -16.42
N ASP A 29 14.70 5.81 -16.59
CA ASP A 29 13.54 5.37 -17.36
C ASP A 29 13.86 5.19 -18.86
N ASP A 30 14.61 6.12 -19.45
CA ASP A 30 15.10 6.01 -20.83
C ASP A 30 15.97 4.77 -21.01
N ALA A 31 16.85 4.48 -20.04
CA ALA A 31 17.65 3.26 -20.05
C ALA A 31 16.80 1.99 -19.97
N LEU A 32 15.70 1.99 -19.19
CA LEU A 32 14.74 0.88 -19.16
C LEU A 32 14.07 0.68 -20.52
N HIS A 33 13.61 1.76 -21.16
CA HIS A 33 12.98 1.70 -22.48
C HIS A 33 13.96 1.21 -23.55
N HIS A 34 15.23 1.64 -23.49
CA HIS A 34 16.28 1.11 -24.35
C HIS A 34 16.46 -0.39 -24.16
N HIS A 35 16.53 -0.85 -22.91
CA HIS A 35 16.72 -2.25 -22.59
C HIS A 35 15.51 -3.11 -23.01
N ILE A 36 14.28 -2.60 -22.90
CA ILE A 36 13.07 -3.26 -23.43
C ILE A 36 13.19 -3.47 -24.94
N LYS A 37 13.64 -2.44 -25.69
CA LYS A 37 13.85 -2.54 -27.14
C LYS A 37 14.89 -3.61 -27.49
N GLU A 38 16.00 -3.67 -26.77
CA GLU A 38 17.03 -4.71 -26.95
C GLU A 38 16.51 -6.12 -26.65
N LEU A 39 15.78 -6.31 -25.55
CA LEU A 39 15.18 -7.60 -25.19
C LEU A 39 14.13 -8.05 -26.20
N ALA A 40 13.36 -7.11 -26.74
CA ALA A 40 12.39 -7.36 -27.80
C ALA A 40 13.08 -7.80 -29.10
N ALA A 41 14.16 -7.12 -29.50
CA ALA A 41 14.97 -7.50 -30.67
C ALA A 41 15.57 -8.91 -30.51
N ASN A 42 16.00 -9.27 -29.30
CA ASN A 42 16.58 -10.56 -28.97
C ASN A 42 15.54 -11.67 -28.64
N LYS A 43 14.24 -11.42 -28.82
CA LYS A 43 13.13 -12.35 -28.57
C LYS A 43 13.08 -12.92 -27.13
N LYS A 44 13.67 -12.24 -26.14
CA LYS A 44 13.72 -12.65 -24.72
C LYS A 44 12.45 -12.27 -23.97
N ARG A 45 11.31 -12.81 -24.40
CA ARG A 45 9.96 -12.42 -23.94
C ARG A 45 9.74 -12.55 -22.43
N ASN A 46 10.39 -13.52 -21.78
CA ASN A 46 10.24 -13.76 -20.33
C ASN A 46 10.93 -12.67 -19.48
N GLU A 47 11.95 -11.99 -20.02
CA GLU A 47 12.71 -10.95 -19.32
C GLU A 47 12.06 -9.57 -19.47
N ILE A 48 11.30 -9.35 -20.56
CA ILE A 48 10.60 -8.09 -20.86
C ILE A 48 9.60 -7.73 -19.76
N TRP A 49 8.88 -8.72 -19.21
CA TRP A 49 7.85 -8.47 -18.20
C TRP A 49 8.42 -7.91 -16.89
N LEU A 50 9.62 -8.35 -16.50
CA LEU A 50 10.32 -7.85 -15.32
C LEU A 50 10.74 -6.38 -15.50
N ILE A 51 11.24 -6.04 -16.69
CA ILE A 51 11.67 -4.68 -17.01
C ILE A 51 10.46 -3.74 -17.15
N LEU A 52 9.35 -4.19 -17.74
CA LEU A 52 8.10 -3.43 -17.80
C LEU A 52 7.54 -3.12 -16.41
N SER A 53 7.54 -4.10 -15.50
CA SER A 53 7.13 -3.86 -14.10
C SER A 53 8.02 -2.83 -13.40
N ARG A 54 9.30 -2.75 -13.79
CA ARG A 54 10.25 -1.75 -13.27
C ARG A 54 9.96 -0.36 -13.85
N ALA A 55 9.66 -0.25 -15.15
CA ALA A 55 9.25 0.99 -15.81
C ALA A 55 7.97 1.57 -15.18
N ASP A 56 6.95 0.74 -14.95
CA ASP A 56 5.70 1.16 -14.28
C ASP A 56 5.94 1.74 -12.88
N ARG A 57 6.94 1.24 -12.15
CA ARG A 57 7.29 1.75 -10.82
C ARG A 57 8.06 3.06 -10.90
N VAL A 58 8.91 3.20 -11.91
CA VAL A 58 9.67 4.43 -12.18
C VAL A 58 8.71 5.56 -12.55
N GLU A 59 7.71 5.30 -13.40
CA GLU A 59 6.72 6.29 -13.79
C GLU A 59 5.92 6.81 -12.58
N LYS A 60 5.46 5.90 -11.70
CA LYS A 60 4.81 6.28 -10.43
C LYS A 60 5.73 7.08 -9.51
N PHE A 61 7.02 6.78 -9.51
CA PHE A 61 7.98 7.53 -8.70
C PHE A 61 8.19 8.95 -9.27
N LYS A 62 8.19 9.14 -10.59
CA LYS A 62 8.19 10.47 -11.22
C LYS A 62 6.98 11.31 -10.79
N GLU A 63 5.78 10.72 -10.75
CA GLU A 63 4.58 11.40 -10.25
C GLU A 63 4.76 11.88 -8.80
N GLN A 64 5.36 11.05 -7.94
CA GLN A 64 5.65 11.40 -6.55
C GLN A 64 6.68 12.52 -6.41
N ILE A 65 7.68 12.59 -7.30
CA ILE A 65 8.67 13.67 -7.32
C ILE A 65 8.01 15.00 -7.71
N ILE A 66 7.09 14.98 -8.67
CA ILE A 66 6.30 16.16 -9.08
C ILE A 66 5.42 16.64 -7.92
N GLU A 67 4.73 15.71 -7.24
CA GLU A 67 3.93 16.02 -6.04
C GLU A 67 4.79 16.61 -4.92
N LEU A 68 5.96 16.01 -4.65
CA LEU A 68 6.91 16.53 -3.67
C LEU A 68 7.38 17.94 -3.99
N LYS A 69 7.64 18.25 -5.27
CA LYS A 69 7.97 19.60 -5.73
C LYS A 69 6.85 20.58 -5.42
N SER A 70 5.61 20.22 -5.73
CA SER A 70 4.42 21.04 -5.46
C SER A 70 4.25 21.30 -3.97
N LEU A 71 4.34 20.26 -3.14
CA LEU A 71 4.24 20.37 -1.69
C LEU A 71 5.33 21.28 -1.11
N TRP A 72 6.56 21.20 -1.63
CA TRP A 72 7.64 22.07 -1.19
C TRP A 72 7.41 23.54 -1.59
N GLN A 73 6.87 23.79 -2.78
CA GLN A 73 6.50 25.13 -3.24
C GLN A 73 5.36 25.75 -2.40
N GLU A 74 4.46 24.91 -1.88
CA GLU A 74 3.39 25.34 -0.96
C GLU A 74 3.92 25.79 0.41
N VAL A 75 5.06 25.28 0.87
CA VAL A 75 5.66 25.66 2.17
C VAL A 75 5.99 27.16 2.23
N ILE A 76 6.37 27.77 1.10
CA ILE A 76 6.77 29.19 1.03
C ILE A 76 5.68 30.08 0.46
N SER A 77 4.79 29.51 -0.35
CA SER A 77 3.62 30.24 -0.81
C SER A 77 2.67 30.47 0.38
N ASN A 78 2.70 31.66 0.99
CA ASN A 78 1.77 32.12 2.03
C ASN A 78 0.30 32.22 1.58
N LYS A 79 -0.06 31.52 0.51
CA LYS A 79 -1.42 31.32 0.04
C LYS A 79 -1.91 29.99 0.60
N VAL A 80 -2.82 30.07 1.58
CA VAL A 80 -3.81 29.01 1.81
C VAL A 80 -4.77 29.03 0.61
N GLU A 81 -4.27 28.71 -0.58
CA GLU A 81 -5.09 28.36 -1.72
C GLU A 81 -5.15 26.84 -1.73
N LYS A 82 -6.35 26.32 -1.41
CA LYS A 82 -6.73 24.93 -1.59
C LYS A 82 -6.08 24.42 -2.88
N ALA A 83 -5.25 23.38 -2.74
CA ALA A 83 -4.69 22.63 -3.86
C ALA A 83 -5.74 22.54 -4.99
N PRO A 84 -5.38 22.82 -6.26
CA PRO A 84 -6.32 22.76 -7.36
C PRO A 84 -6.98 21.39 -7.32
N SER A 85 -8.27 21.40 -7.01
CA SER A 85 -9.13 20.24 -7.11
C SER A 85 -9.14 19.83 -8.57
N ILE A 86 -8.25 18.90 -8.90
CA ILE A 86 -8.36 18.09 -10.10
C ILE A 86 -9.78 17.56 -10.04
N LYS A 87 -10.62 17.98 -11.00
CA LYS A 87 -11.90 17.36 -11.28
C LYS A 87 -11.64 15.91 -11.65
N ARG A 88 -11.43 15.07 -10.64
CA ARG A 88 -11.56 13.62 -10.74
C ARG A 88 -13.04 13.42 -11.02
N ARG A 89 -13.32 13.03 -12.27
CA ARG A 89 -14.60 12.47 -12.64
C ARG A 89 -15.04 11.53 -11.52
N GLU A 90 -16.26 11.74 -11.07
CA GLU A 90 -16.92 10.92 -10.07
C GLU A 90 -16.80 9.46 -10.46
N ASP A 91 -16.01 8.72 -9.69
CA ASP A 91 -16.08 7.27 -9.66
C ASP A 91 -16.07 6.86 -8.19
N GLY A 92 -17.27 6.80 -7.63
CA GLY A 92 -17.63 6.73 -6.21
C GLY A 92 -17.26 5.42 -5.50
N LYS A 93 -16.07 4.86 -5.77
CA LYS A 93 -15.56 3.64 -5.10
C LYS A 93 -14.27 3.83 -4.33
N LYS A 94 -13.61 5.00 -4.41
CA LYS A 94 -12.31 5.24 -3.74
C LYS A 94 -12.38 5.63 -2.25
N GLU A 95 -13.56 5.82 -1.67
CA GLU A 95 -13.67 6.41 -0.32
C GLU A 95 -13.65 5.40 0.85
N ILE A 96 -13.92 4.11 0.58
CA ILE A 96 -14.11 3.12 1.67
C ILE A 96 -12.78 2.57 2.23
N THR A 97 -11.67 2.68 1.50
CA THR A 97 -10.37 2.11 1.90
C THR A 97 -9.56 3.00 2.85
N MET A 98 -9.88 4.30 2.96
CA MET A 98 -9.15 5.22 3.85
C MET A 98 -9.61 5.18 5.32
N ARG A 99 -10.77 4.59 5.63
CA ARG A 99 -11.34 4.56 7.00
C ARG A 99 -11.07 3.29 7.80
N THR A 100 -10.22 2.39 7.30
CA THR A 100 -9.93 1.11 7.96
C THR A 100 -8.62 1.17 8.74
N THR A 101 -8.68 1.09 10.07
CA THR A 101 -7.50 0.91 10.93
C THR A 101 -7.28 -0.58 11.21
N CYS A 102 -6.01 -0.97 11.29
CA CYS A 102 -5.58 -2.34 11.52
C CYS A 102 -4.63 -2.36 12.72
N GLU A 103 -5.01 -3.07 13.77
CA GLU A 103 -4.18 -3.29 14.95
C GLU A 103 -3.90 -4.78 15.11
N ILE A 104 -2.66 -5.14 15.42
CA ILE A 104 -2.26 -6.53 15.65
C ILE A 104 -2.02 -6.70 17.14
N ASN A 105 -2.91 -7.42 17.81
CA ASN A 105 -2.86 -7.64 19.26
C ASN A 105 -2.94 -9.14 19.53
N GLN A 106 -2.01 -9.67 20.33
CA GLN A 106 -2.08 -11.03 20.92
C GLN A 106 -2.48 -12.16 19.95
N GLY A 107 -1.91 -12.17 18.73
CA GLY A 107 -2.20 -13.23 17.75
C GLY A 107 -3.52 -13.07 16.98
N ALA A 108 -4.14 -11.89 17.02
CA ALA A 108 -5.30 -11.53 16.20
C ALA A 108 -5.11 -10.17 15.51
N VAL A 109 -5.74 -10.02 14.36
CA VAL A 109 -5.83 -8.79 13.58
C VAL A 109 -7.20 -8.16 13.84
N ARG A 110 -7.19 -7.00 14.50
CA ARG A 110 -8.37 -6.19 14.75
C ARG A 110 -8.52 -5.16 13.64
N ILE A 111 -9.68 -5.15 13.00
CA ILE A 111 -10.00 -4.32 11.85
C ILE A 111 -11.20 -3.46 12.23
N ALA A 112 -10.95 -2.18 12.49
CA ALA A 112 -12.01 -1.22 12.78
C ALA A 112 -12.31 -0.37 11.54
N THR A 113 -13.60 -0.09 11.31
CA THR A 113 -14.05 0.84 10.27
C THR A 113 -14.90 1.92 10.92
N GLU A 114 -14.49 3.18 10.82
CA GLU A 114 -15.27 4.32 11.31
C GLU A 114 -16.46 4.61 10.38
N ARG A 115 -17.65 4.84 10.95
CA ARG A 115 -18.85 5.32 10.24
C ARG A 115 -18.94 6.85 10.36
N ASN A 116 -19.41 7.49 9.29
CA ASN A 116 -19.52 8.94 9.16
C ASN A 116 -20.52 9.61 10.13
N GLU A 117 -21.37 8.83 10.79
CA GLU A 117 -22.46 9.35 11.60
C GLU A 117 -22.54 8.53 12.90
N SER A 118 -22.00 9.09 13.99
CA SER A 118 -22.32 8.79 15.40
C SER A 118 -22.67 7.33 15.73
N GLY A 119 -21.92 6.36 15.19
CA GLY A 119 -22.13 4.94 15.42
C GLY A 119 -20.89 4.34 16.05
N THR A 120 -21.06 3.44 17.01
CA THR A 120 -19.94 2.67 17.58
C THR A 120 -19.20 1.95 16.45
N PRO A 121 -17.86 2.07 16.37
CA PRO A 121 -17.09 1.43 15.31
C PRO A 121 -17.23 -0.09 15.41
N TYR A 122 -17.59 -0.74 14.30
CA TYR A 122 -17.58 -2.19 14.24
C TYR A 122 -16.14 -2.67 14.15
N SER A 123 -15.75 -3.47 15.14
CA SER A 123 -14.46 -4.13 15.18
C SER A 123 -14.62 -5.57 14.75
N ASN A 124 -13.94 -5.93 13.68
CA ASN A 124 -13.82 -7.32 13.25
C ASN A 124 -12.50 -7.89 13.76
N ILE A 125 -12.51 -9.13 14.24
CA ILE A 125 -11.33 -9.80 14.77
C ILE A 125 -11.08 -11.05 13.93
N ILE A 126 -9.92 -11.11 13.30
CA ILE A 126 -9.48 -12.26 12.51
C ILE A 126 -8.24 -12.84 13.19
N PRO A 127 -8.19 -14.15 13.51
CA PRO A 127 -6.96 -14.78 13.98
C PRO A 127 -5.80 -14.49 13.04
N LEU A 128 -4.63 -14.15 13.57
CA LEU A 128 -3.49 -13.71 12.78
C LEU A 128 -3.04 -14.77 11.78
N GLU A 129 -3.01 -16.03 12.19
CA GLU A 129 -2.63 -17.13 11.31
C GLU A 129 -3.64 -17.33 10.18
N LEU A 130 -4.93 -17.10 10.44
CA LEU A 130 -5.97 -17.13 9.40
C LEU A 130 -5.81 -15.94 8.45
N PHE A 131 -5.51 -14.74 8.96
CA PHE A 131 -5.21 -13.58 8.14
C PHE A 131 -4.02 -13.81 7.21
N LYS A 132 -2.92 -14.39 7.73
CA LYS A 132 -1.72 -14.73 6.96
C LYS A 132 -2.05 -15.74 5.86
N GLU A 133 -2.78 -16.80 6.20
CA GLU A 133 -3.16 -17.84 5.25
C GLU A 133 -4.04 -17.32 4.11
N ILE A 134 -5.06 -16.51 4.43
CA ILE A 134 -5.90 -15.84 3.41
C ILE A 134 -5.02 -14.97 2.50
N SER A 135 -4.08 -14.23 3.08
CA SER A 135 -3.20 -13.32 2.33
C SER A 135 -2.24 -14.06 1.41
N LEU A 136 -1.61 -15.12 1.91
CA LEU A 136 -0.67 -15.95 1.13
C LEU A 136 -1.41 -16.73 0.03
N THR A 137 -2.61 -17.22 0.31
CA THR A 137 -3.47 -17.89 -0.68
C THR A 137 -3.85 -16.93 -1.82
N ALA A 138 -4.19 -15.68 -1.49
CA ALA A 138 -4.48 -14.67 -2.50
C ALA A 138 -3.27 -14.40 -3.42
N ILE A 139 -2.07 -14.24 -2.86
CA ILE A 139 -0.84 -14.05 -3.64
C ILE A 139 -0.53 -15.28 -4.50
N LYS A 140 -0.68 -16.49 -3.96
CA LYS A 140 -0.49 -17.75 -4.70
C LYS A 140 -1.41 -17.83 -5.91
N LEU A 141 -2.70 -17.51 -5.74
CA LEU A 141 -3.66 -17.51 -6.85
C LEU A 141 -3.34 -16.46 -7.91
N ILE A 142 -2.85 -15.29 -7.51
CA ILE A 142 -2.39 -14.28 -8.48
C ILE A 142 -1.18 -14.78 -9.27
N HIS A 143 -0.22 -15.45 -8.63
CA HIS A 143 0.91 -16.03 -9.35
C HIS A 143 0.50 -17.12 -10.34
N GLN A 144 -0.56 -17.88 -10.04
CA GLN A 144 -1.07 -18.95 -10.89
C GLN A 144 -1.94 -18.44 -12.05
N ASN A 145 -2.82 -17.48 -11.77
CA ASN A 145 -3.90 -17.09 -12.68
C ASN A 145 -3.77 -15.65 -13.21
N GLY A 146 -2.77 -14.90 -12.76
CA GLY A 146 -2.59 -13.47 -13.02
C GLY A 146 -3.49 -12.55 -12.18
N TYR A 147 -4.57 -13.08 -11.58
CA TYR A 147 -5.49 -12.33 -10.72
C TYR A 147 -6.13 -13.25 -9.67
N VAL A 148 -6.78 -12.65 -8.67
CA VAL A 148 -7.62 -13.36 -7.71
C VAL A 148 -8.94 -12.64 -7.51
N LYS A 149 -10.03 -13.38 -7.30
CA LYS A 149 -11.31 -12.85 -6.80
C LYS A 149 -11.50 -13.28 -5.35
N THR A 150 -12.28 -12.52 -4.59
CA THR A 150 -12.64 -12.93 -3.21
C THR A 150 -13.31 -14.31 -3.18
N SER A 151 -14.13 -14.65 -4.18
CA SER A 151 -14.76 -15.97 -4.26
C SER A 151 -13.73 -17.09 -4.34
N ASN A 152 -12.67 -16.93 -5.13
CA ASN A 152 -11.64 -17.97 -5.27
C ASN A 152 -10.98 -18.32 -3.93
N VAL A 153 -10.76 -17.33 -3.07
CA VAL A 153 -10.16 -17.57 -1.73
C VAL A 153 -11.19 -18.14 -0.76
N VAL A 154 -12.45 -17.68 -0.82
CA VAL A 154 -13.53 -18.26 -0.03
C VAL A 154 -13.72 -19.73 -0.37
N ASP A 155 -13.80 -20.07 -1.66
CA ASP A 155 -14.04 -21.45 -2.11
C ASP A 155 -12.93 -22.41 -1.63
N LEU A 156 -11.69 -21.92 -1.49
CA LEU A 156 -10.56 -22.72 -1.02
C LEU A 156 -10.42 -22.79 0.51
N LEU A 157 -10.80 -21.74 1.23
CA LEU A 157 -10.54 -21.63 2.68
C LEU A 157 -11.82 -21.63 3.52
N THR A 158 -12.98 -21.99 2.95
CA THR A 158 -14.26 -21.94 3.68
C THR A 158 -14.22 -22.77 4.95
N ASN A 159 -13.68 -23.99 4.88
CA ASN A 159 -13.65 -24.90 6.03
C ASN A 159 -12.74 -24.35 7.13
N GLU A 160 -11.54 -23.91 6.76
CA GLU A 160 -10.52 -23.37 7.64
C GLU A 160 -11.02 -22.09 8.34
N ILE A 161 -11.74 -21.23 7.61
CA ILE A 161 -12.36 -20.03 8.16
C ILE A 161 -13.45 -20.38 9.17
N VAL A 162 -14.33 -21.34 8.85
CA VAL A 162 -15.42 -21.77 9.74
C VAL A 162 -14.87 -22.44 11.01
N GLU A 163 -13.79 -23.20 10.90
CA GLU A 163 -13.18 -23.92 12.01
C GLU A 163 -12.38 -22.99 12.93
N ARG A 164 -11.64 -22.04 12.36
CA ARG A 164 -10.64 -21.24 13.11
C ARG A 164 -11.11 -19.85 13.48
N SER A 165 -12.33 -19.44 13.14
CA SER A 165 -12.86 -18.11 13.43
C SER A 165 -14.33 -18.10 13.83
N ASP A 166 -14.78 -16.96 14.33
CA ASP A 166 -16.20 -16.74 14.68
C ASP A 166 -17.10 -16.52 13.45
N TYR A 167 -16.52 -16.50 12.24
CA TYR A 167 -17.23 -16.23 10.98
C TYR A 167 -17.93 -17.46 10.38
N LYS A 168 -18.50 -18.33 11.22
CA LYS A 168 -19.12 -19.62 10.83
C LYS A 168 -20.21 -19.49 9.77
N LYS A 169 -21.05 -18.45 9.88
CA LYS A 169 -22.16 -18.19 8.95
C LYS A 169 -21.79 -17.28 7.78
N SER A 170 -20.59 -16.68 7.84
CA SER A 170 -20.18 -15.61 6.92
C SER A 170 -18.68 -15.68 6.58
N PRO A 171 -18.16 -16.80 6.04
CA PRO A 171 -16.74 -16.99 5.77
C PRO A 171 -16.17 -15.99 4.75
N ARG A 172 -17.03 -15.34 3.98
CA ARG A 172 -16.66 -14.27 3.06
C ARG A 172 -16.16 -12.99 3.76
N VAL A 173 -16.62 -12.72 4.98
CA VAL A 173 -16.25 -11.50 5.73
C VAL A 173 -14.75 -11.40 6.02
N PRO A 174 -14.09 -12.41 6.61
CA PRO A 174 -12.65 -12.33 6.89
C PRO A 174 -11.81 -12.22 5.62
N VAL A 175 -12.22 -12.87 4.52
CA VAL A 175 -11.55 -12.71 3.22
C VAL A 175 -11.65 -11.27 2.72
N TYR A 176 -12.85 -10.68 2.74
CA TYR A 176 -13.06 -9.31 2.29
C TYR A 176 -12.27 -8.28 3.11
N LEU A 177 -12.27 -8.43 4.43
CA LEU A 177 -11.52 -7.56 5.33
C LEU A 177 -10.01 -7.70 5.15
N THR A 178 -9.53 -8.94 4.94
CA THR A 178 -8.13 -9.18 4.61
C THR A 178 -7.76 -8.47 3.32
N PHE A 179 -8.56 -8.60 2.26
CA PHE A 179 -8.33 -7.92 0.98
C PHE A 179 -8.31 -6.40 1.13
N LYS A 180 -9.16 -5.81 1.97
CA LYS A 180 -9.10 -4.38 2.29
C LYS A 180 -7.75 -3.96 2.87
N ILE A 181 -7.22 -4.73 3.83
CA ILE A 181 -5.91 -4.45 4.41
C ILE A 181 -4.81 -4.59 3.37
N LEU A 182 -4.88 -5.63 2.53
CA LEU A 182 -3.89 -5.84 1.47
C LEU A 182 -3.92 -4.72 0.42
N LEU A 183 -5.09 -4.22 0.05
CA LEU A 183 -5.25 -3.03 -0.79
C LEU A 183 -4.62 -1.79 -0.12
N LYS A 184 -4.95 -1.54 1.15
CA LYS A 184 -4.42 -0.40 1.91
C LYS A 184 -2.89 -0.42 2.01
N ASN A 185 -2.31 -1.62 2.13
CA ASN A 185 -0.86 -1.82 2.24
C ASN A 185 -0.15 -1.95 0.88
N ASN A 186 -0.84 -1.66 -0.24
CA ASN A 186 -0.32 -1.81 -1.60
C ASN A 186 0.16 -3.23 -1.95
N ILE A 187 -0.34 -4.26 -1.27
CA ILE A 187 -0.06 -5.67 -1.58
C ILE A 187 -0.94 -6.14 -2.73
N LEU A 188 -2.19 -5.67 -2.75
CA LEU A 188 -3.12 -5.87 -3.85
C LEU A 188 -3.44 -4.53 -4.50
N ARG A 189 -3.89 -4.59 -5.75
CA ARG A 189 -4.57 -3.49 -6.44
C ARG A 189 -5.78 -4.03 -7.19
N LEU A 190 -6.74 -3.17 -7.48
CA LEU A 190 -7.87 -3.52 -8.33
C LEU A 190 -7.46 -3.52 -9.79
N ASP A 191 -8.04 -4.43 -10.57
CA ASP A 191 -7.99 -4.37 -12.03
C ASP A 191 -8.85 -3.21 -12.53
N GLU A 192 -8.32 -2.44 -13.49
CA GLU A 192 -8.97 -1.24 -14.03
C GLU A 192 -10.22 -1.58 -14.85
N ASN A 193 -10.26 -2.77 -15.46
CA ASN A 193 -11.37 -3.25 -16.28
C ASN A 193 -12.38 -4.07 -15.46
N ASN A 194 -12.01 -4.53 -14.26
CA ASN A 194 -12.86 -5.38 -13.44
C ASN A 194 -12.61 -5.22 -11.93
N SER A 195 -13.49 -4.46 -11.26
CA SER A 195 -13.40 -4.23 -9.81
C SER A 195 -13.55 -5.48 -8.91
N HIS A 196 -13.85 -6.65 -9.47
CA HIS A 196 -13.86 -7.92 -8.73
C HIS A 196 -12.57 -8.71 -8.87
N LYS A 197 -11.65 -8.30 -9.76
CA LYS A 197 -10.34 -8.89 -9.93
C LYS A 197 -9.30 -8.06 -9.17
N TYR A 198 -8.50 -8.75 -8.38
CA TYR A 198 -7.39 -8.19 -7.65
C TYR A 198 -6.09 -8.69 -8.28
N LEU A 199 -5.18 -7.76 -8.50
CA LEU A 199 -3.85 -8.00 -9.05
C LEU A 199 -2.81 -7.75 -7.96
N LEU A 200 -1.57 -8.20 -8.20
CA LEU A 200 -0.47 -7.87 -7.31
C LEU A 200 -0.21 -6.36 -7.32
N GLY A 201 -0.12 -5.78 -6.13
CA GLY A 201 0.21 -4.38 -5.90
C GLY A 201 1.71 -4.11 -5.99
N SER A 202 2.12 -2.90 -5.62
CA SER A 202 3.51 -2.44 -5.73
C SER A 202 4.38 -2.72 -4.50
N LYS A 203 3.82 -3.25 -3.40
CA LYS A 203 4.58 -3.46 -2.16
C LYS A 203 5.77 -4.42 -2.39
N PRO A 204 7.00 -4.05 -2.02
CA PRO A 204 8.14 -4.95 -2.11
C PRO A 204 8.03 -6.08 -1.09
N ASN A 205 8.39 -7.30 -1.50
CA ASN A 205 8.41 -8.50 -0.66
C ASN A 205 7.12 -8.69 0.18
N PRO A 206 5.94 -8.77 -0.46
CA PRO A 206 4.66 -8.82 0.25
C PRO A 206 4.55 -10.06 1.15
N ILE A 207 5.12 -11.19 0.74
CA ILE A 207 5.18 -12.43 1.51
C ILE A 207 5.94 -12.21 2.83
N ARG A 208 7.16 -11.67 2.77
CA ARG A 208 7.97 -11.39 3.96
C ARG A 208 7.28 -10.41 4.93
N TRP A 209 6.55 -9.44 4.39
CA TRP A 209 5.76 -8.54 5.23
C TRP A 209 4.66 -9.30 5.97
N ILE A 210 3.91 -10.16 5.28
CA ILE A 210 2.84 -10.98 5.88
C ILE A 210 3.40 -11.92 6.96
N GLU A 211 4.52 -12.59 6.68
CA GLU A 211 5.16 -13.53 7.61
C GLU A 211 5.67 -12.86 8.89
N ASN A 212 6.11 -11.60 8.80
CA ASN A 212 6.59 -10.82 9.93
C ASN A 212 5.49 -10.20 10.78
N LEU A 213 4.22 -10.28 10.37
CA LEU A 213 3.10 -9.79 11.18
C LEU A 213 3.04 -10.56 12.51
N GLY A 214 2.91 -9.82 13.61
CA GLY A 214 2.84 -10.35 14.97
C GLY A 214 4.19 -10.67 15.62
N ARG A 215 5.32 -10.52 14.92
CA ARG A 215 6.65 -10.50 15.54
C ARG A 215 6.92 -9.11 16.11
N ASN A 216 6.41 -8.80 17.30
CA ASN A 216 6.78 -7.55 17.96
C ASN A 216 8.22 -7.63 18.50
N PHE A 217 9.02 -6.62 18.16
CA PHE A 217 10.23 -6.20 18.88
C PHE A 217 9.95 -6.05 20.39
N PRO A 218 10.95 -6.27 21.25
CA PRO A 218 10.75 -6.47 22.68
C PRO A 218 10.03 -5.29 23.32
N SER A 219 9.01 -5.63 24.10
CA SER A 219 8.26 -4.75 24.97
C SER A 219 9.17 -3.74 25.68
N ARG A 220 8.87 -2.45 25.56
CA ARG A 220 9.35 -1.45 26.51
C ARG A 220 9.05 -2.01 27.90
N ARG A 221 10.12 -2.22 28.67
CA ARG A 221 10.07 -2.67 30.07
C ARG A 221 9.03 -1.81 30.79
N GLN A 222 8.17 -2.49 31.54
CA GLN A 222 7.46 -1.88 32.65
C GLN A 222 8.51 -1.17 33.51
N GLU A 223 8.39 0.15 33.66
CA GLU A 223 9.05 0.83 34.77
C GLU A 223 8.46 0.26 36.07
N PRO A 224 9.30 -0.17 37.02
CA PRO A 224 8.80 -0.61 38.31
C PRO A 224 8.21 0.60 39.02
N ASN A 225 6.95 0.49 39.41
CA ASN A 225 6.30 1.34 40.41
C ASN A 225 7.19 1.41 41.67
N SER A 226 7.94 2.50 41.82
CA SER A 226 8.52 2.89 43.09
C SER A 226 7.49 3.70 43.86
N ASN A 227 6.63 3.01 44.59
CA ASN A 227 5.96 3.56 45.77
C ASN A 227 6.20 2.57 46.89
N HIS A 228 7.05 2.94 47.86
CA HIS A 228 6.97 2.58 49.29
C HIS A 228 8.18 3.18 50.04
N ARG A 229 8.04 4.42 50.51
CA ARG A 229 8.09 4.80 51.95
C ARG A 229 7.98 6.30 52.11
#